data_AF-A0A7W3LZP8-F1
#
_entry.id   AF-A0A7W3LZP8-F1
#
_cell.length_a   1.000
_cell.length_b   1.000
_cell.length_c   1.000
_cell.angle_alpha   90.00
_cell.angle_beta   90.00
_cell.angle_gamma   90.00
#
_symmetry.space_group_name_H-M   'P 1'
#
loop_
_entity.id
_entity.type
_entity.pdbx_description
1 polymer ?
#
loop_
_entity_poly.entity_id
_entity_poly.type
_entity_poly.pdbx_seq_one_letter_code
_entity_poly.pdbx_strand_id
1 'polypeptide(L)' 'MQRCDYLLSQLDVLEAESVHIIREVAAEFERPVLLFSGG' A
#
# COMPACT_ATOMS: atom_id res chain seq x y z
N MET A 1 -10.28 -24.18 10.03
CA MET A 1 -9.76 -25.19 9.08
C MET A 1 -10.46 -24.95 7.75
N GLN A 2 -9.86 -24.45 6.68
CA GLN A 2 -8.52 -23.99 6.32
C GLN A 2 -8.74 -22.69 5.51
N ARG A 3 -8.00 -21.61 5.78
CA ARG A 3 -7.82 -20.59 4.75
C ARG A 3 -6.55 -20.98 4.02
N CYS A 4 -6.69 -21.41 2.77
CA CYS A 4 -5.53 -21.47 1.89
C CYS A 4 -5.13 -20.02 1.58
N ASP A 5 -4.35 -19.42 2.47
CA ASP A 5 -3.81 -18.06 2.36
C ASP A 5 -2.66 -17.97 1.33
N TYR A 6 -2.78 -18.67 0.19
CA TYR A 6 -1.76 -18.67 -0.88
C TYR A 6 -2.20 -17.85 -2.10
N LEU A 7 -3.46 -17.41 -2.16
CA LEU A 7 -3.95 -16.51 -3.19
C LEU A 7 -4.39 -15.20 -2.54
N LEU A 8 -3.59 -14.16 -2.75
CA LEU A 8 -3.98 -12.79 -2.42
C LEU A 8 -5.22 -12.43 -3.24
N SER A 9 -6.22 -11.81 -2.60
CA SER A 9 -7.31 -11.21 -3.34
C SER A 9 -6.79 -10.01 -4.16
N GLN A 10 -7.55 -9.57 -5.16
CA GLN A 10 -7.18 -8.38 -5.93
C GLN A 10 -7.03 -7.14 -5.04
N LEU A 11 -7.83 -7.01 -3.98
CA LEU A 11 -7.70 -5.91 -3.02
C LEU A 11 -6.44 -6.05 -2.15
N ASP A 12 -6.08 -7.25 -1.74
CA ASP A 12 -4.84 -7.48 -0.98
C ASP A 12 -3.59 -7.12 -1.81
N VAL A 13 -3.62 -7.42 -3.12
CA VAL A 13 -2.54 -7.02 -4.05
C VAL A 13 -2.46 -5.50 -4.15
N LEU A 14 -3.59 -4.82 -4.41
CA LEU A 14 -3.63 -3.37 -4.54
C LEU A 14 -3.21 -2.65 -3.25
N GLU A 15 -3.61 -3.17 -2.10
CA GLU A 15 -3.18 -2.65 -0.80
C GLU A 15 -1.66 -2.79 -0.63
N ALA A 16 -1.11 -3.96 -0.91
CA ALA A 16 0.34 -4.20 -0.80
C ALA A 16 1.15 -3.28 -1.72
N GLU A 17 0.72 -3.10 -2.98
CA GLU A 17 1.36 -2.20 -3.94
C GLU A 17 1.27 -0.74 -3.50
N SER A 18 0.10 -0.30 -3.02
CA SER A 18 -0.09 1.07 -2.54
C SER A 18 0.81 1.38 -1.33
N VAL A 19 0.89 0.44 -0.37
CA VAL A 19 1.77 0.57 0.79
C VAL A 19 3.24 0.57 0.39
N HIS A 20 3.62 -0.24 -0.61
CA HIS A 20 4.98 -0.26 -1.13
C HIS A 20 5.41 1.11 -1.66
N ILE A 21 4.59 1.70 -2.55
CA ILE A 21 4.86 3.03 -3.13
C ILE A 21 4.98 4.10 -2.03
N ILE A 22 4.07 4.11 -1.06
CA ILE A 22 4.10 5.09 0.04
C ILE A 22 5.40 4.95 0.86
N ARG A 23 5.86 3.72 1.10
CA ARG A 23 7.10 3.46 1.85
C ARG A 23 8.33 3.90 1.08
N GLU A 24 8.37 3.70 -0.24
CA GLU A 24 9.47 4.18 -1.07
C GLU A 24 9.57 5.71 -1.02
N VAL A 25 8.45 6.42 -1.21
CA VAL A 25 8.42 7.88 -1.10
C VAL A 25 8.82 8.36 0.30
N ALA A 26 8.37 7.68 1.36
CA ALA A 26 8.75 8.02 2.73
C ALA A 26 10.25 7.76 3.02
N ALA A 27 10.88 6.82 2.32
CA ALA A 27 12.29 6.50 2.48
C ALA A 27 13.21 7.40 1.65
N GLU A 28 12.77 7.84 0.46
CA GLU A 28 13.60 8.62 -0.47
C GLU A 28 13.58 10.13 -0.21
N PHE A 29 12.50 10.65 0.36
CA PHE A 29 12.31 12.10 0.53
C PHE A 29 12.37 12.51 1.99
N GLU A 30 13.06 13.62 2.28
CA GLU A 30 13.19 14.17 3.64
C GLU A 30 11.88 14.77 4.16
N ARG A 31 11.04 15.30 3.26
CA ARG A 31 9.79 16.03 3.60
C ARG A 31 8.63 15.71 2.65
N PRO A 32 8.19 14.44 2.58
CA PRO A 32 7.05 14.07 1.75
C PRO A 32 5.75 14.66 2.31
N VAL A 33 4.80 14.94 1.43
CA VAL A 33 3.46 15.45 1.79
C VAL A 33 2.38 14.65 1.07
N LEU A 34 1.24 14.48 1.73
CA LEU A 34 0.04 13.87 1.13
C LEU A 34 -0.95 14.99 0.78
N LEU A 35 -1.22 15.15 -0.51
CA LEU A 35 -2.28 16.06 -0.97
C LEU A 35 -3.62 15.32 -0.89
N PHE A 36 -4.39 15.63 0.14
CA PHE A 36 -5.69 15.00 0.39
C PHE A 36 -6.81 16.02 0.14
N SER A 37 -7.71 15.70 -0.80
CA SER A 37 -8.83 16.56 -1.17
C SER A 37 -10.07 16.41 -0.27
N GLY A 38 -10.10 15.42 0.63
CA GLY A 38 -11.27 15.13 1.47
C GLY A 38 -12.23 14.07 0.92
N GLY A 39 -12.17 13.81 -0.39
CA GLY A 39 -13.20 13.07 -1.12
C GLY A 39 -14.33 13.99 -1.58
#